data_AF-A0A558ZRA1-F1
#
_entry.id   AF-A0A558ZRA1-F1
#
_cell.length_a   1.000
_cell.length_b   1.000
_cell.length_c   1.000
_cell.angle_alpha   90.00
_cell.angle_beta   90.00
_cell.angle_gamma   90.00
#
_symmetry.space_group_name_H-M   'P 1'
#
loop_
_entity.id
_entity.type
_entity.pdbx_description
1 polymer ?
#
loop_
_entity_poly.entity_id
_entity_poly.type
_entity_poly.pdbx_seq_one_letter_code
_entity_poly.pdbx_strand_id
1 'polypeptide(L)'
;GKFKVPHIIEAFATKILGDIKDSTTGVVTEKADAKTTNFALMFEFAGDANKTRHVMYYCSASRPSSGSATKNGTNVNERELSFNASPRPGDQVVKRSITSADDQEVYKKWFEKVYEPNQAL
;
A
#
# COMPACT_ATOMS: atom_id res chain seq x y z
N GLY A 1 -7.31 7.38 -2.98
CA GLY A 1 -8.10 6.13 -2.96
C GLY A 1 -8.33 5.68 -1.52
N LYS A 2 -9.22 4.71 -1.32
CA LYS A 2 -9.44 4.07 -0.01
C LYS A 2 -9.03 2.60 -0.12
N PHE A 3 -8.33 2.13 0.90
CA PHE A 3 -7.89 0.75 1.03
C PHE A 3 -8.51 0.17 2.29
N LYS A 4 -9.34 -0.87 2.14
CA LYS A 4 -9.97 -1.55 3.26
C LYS A 4 -9.25 -2.87 3.49
N VAL A 5 -8.78 -3.07 4.71
CA VAL A 5 -8.19 -4.34 5.13
C VAL A 5 -8.80 -4.82 6.43
N PRO A 6 -8.99 -6.14 6.59
CA PRO A 6 -9.43 -6.70 7.86
C PRO A 6 -8.38 -6.50 8.94
N HIS A 7 -7.10 -6.50 8.58
CA HIS A 7 -5.97 -6.26 9.48
C HIS A 7 -4.84 -5.52 8.76
N ILE A 8 -4.36 -4.43 9.35
CA ILE A 8 -3.12 -3.76 8.91
C ILE A 8 -1.93 -4.60 9.41
N ILE A 9 -1.16 -5.20 8.52
CA ILE A 9 -0.01 -6.02 8.93
C ILE A 9 1.02 -5.20 9.72
N GLU A 10 1.67 -5.83 10.70
CA GLU A 10 2.64 -5.16 11.57
C GLU A 10 3.78 -4.48 10.79
N ALA A 11 4.24 -5.11 9.70
CA ALA A 11 5.28 -4.52 8.86
C ALA A 11 4.85 -3.19 8.22
N PHE A 12 3.57 -3.04 7.87
CA PHE A 12 3.03 -1.81 7.32
C PHE A 12 2.83 -0.77 8.43
N ALA A 13 2.27 -1.19 9.57
CA ALA A 13 2.11 -0.35 10.75
C ALA A 13 3.44 0.30 11.18
N THR A 14 4.50 -0.51 11.29
CA THR A 14 5.81 -0.05 11.76
C THR A 14 6.60 0.72 10.69
N LYS A 15 6.74 0.17 9.47
CA LYS A 15 7.59 0.77 8.43
C LYS A 15 6.93 1.93 7.69
N ILE A 16 5.61 1.91 7.53
CA ILE A 16 4.88 2.91 6.73
C ILE A 16 4.13 3.90 7.62
N LEU A 17 3.42 3.42 8.64
CA LEU A 17 2.63 4.29 9.51
C LEU A 17 3.42 4.86 10.69
N GLY A 18 4.63 4.35 10.94
CA GLY A 18 5.54 4.85 11.98
C GLY A 18 5.21 4.34 13.38
N ASP A 19 4.45 3.26 13.50
CA ASP A 19 4.13 2.64 14.79
C ASP A 19 5.39 2.03 15.41
N ILE A 20 5.48 2.08 16.75
CA ILE A 20 6.63 1.57 17.49
C ILE A 20 6.25 0.27 18.18
N LYS A 21 6.99 -0.81 17.88
CA LYS A 21 6.84 -2.09 18.58
C LYS A 21 7.86 -2.19 19.70
N ASP A 22 7.38 -2.41 20.92
CA ASP A 22 8.21 -2.75 22.06
C ASP A 22 8.74 -4.19 21.91
N SER A 23 10.06 -4.37 21.96
CA SER A 23 10.70 -5.67 21.73
C SER A 23 10.55 -6.65 22.90
N THR A 24 10.21 -6.16 24.10
CA THR A 24 10.10 -6.97 25.31
C THR A 24 8.68 -7.47 25.52
N THR A 25 7.69 -6.61 25.29
CA THR A 25 6.27 -6.87 25.52
C THR A 25 5.50 -7.19 24.23
N GLY A 26 6.04 -6.84 23.07
CA GLY A 26 5.37 -6.98 21.77
C GLY A 26 4.28 -5.94 21.50
N VAL A 27 4.08 -4.98 22.40
CA VAL A 27 3.06 -3.93 22.26
C VAL A 27 3.41 -3.00 21.10
N VAL A 28 2.44 -2.77 20.20
CA VAL A 28 2.54 -1.80 19.10
C VAL A 28 1.86 -0.51 19.53
N THR A 29 2.61 0.58 19.49
CA THR A 29 2.16 1.92 19.90
C THR A 29 2.05 2.83 18.68
N GLU A 30 0.85 3.34 18.43
CA GLU A 30 0.58 4.41 17.47
C GLU A 30 0.85 5.76 18.13
N LYS A 31 1.64 6.62 17.48
CA LYS A 31 1.91 7.98 17.96
C LYS A 31 1.25 9.01 17.06
N ALA A 32 0.67 10.06 17.65
CA ALA A 32 0.03 11.15 16.90
C ALA A 32 1.03 11.95 16.04
N ASP A 33 2.30 12.00 16.45
CA ASP A 33 3.40 12.65 15.74
C ASP A 33 4.23 11.67 14.89
N ALA A 34 3.74 10.44 14.69
CA ALA A 34 4.40 9.45 13.86
C ALA A 34 4.59 10.00 12.43
N LYS A 35 5.83 9.90 11.94
CA LYS A 35 6.16 10.26 10.56
C LYS A 35 5.85 9.08 9.65
N THR A 36 4.85 9.25 8.79
CA THR A 36 4.56 8.25 7.76
C THR A 36 5.60 8.31 6.65
N THR A 37 5.87 7.15 6.06
CA THR A 37 6.83 7.01 4.95
C THR A 37 6.08 6.77 3.65
N ASN A 38 6.48 7.43 2.55
CA ASN A 38 5.91 7.15 1.24
C ASN A 38 6.25 5.72 0.79
N PHE A 39 5.32 5.06 0.09
CA PHE A 39 5.47 3.69 -0.38
C PHE A 39 5.00 3.55 -1.84
N ALA A 40 5.31 2.41 -2.47
CA ALA A 40 4.74 2.03 -3.75
C ALA A 40 3.61 1.01 -3.54
N LEU A 41 2.50 1.17 -4.24
CA LEU A 41 1.35 0.27 -4.19
C LEU A 41 1.24 -0.50 -5.50
N MET A 42 1.50 -1.80 -5.46
CA MET A 42 1.34 -2.71 -6.60
C MET A 42 0.05 -3.50 -6.44
N PHE A 43 -0.75 -3.59 -7.50
CA PHE A 43 -2.03 -4.30 -7.47
C PHE A 43 -2.48 -4.73 -8.87
N GLU A 44 -3.43 -5.66 -8.92
CA GLU A 44 -4.19 -6.00 -10.12
C GLU A 44 -5.68 -5.96 -9.79
N PHE A 45 -6.52 -5.72 -10.79
CA PHE A 45 -7.97 -5.78 -10.60
C PHE A 45 -8.43 -7.22 -10.81
N ALA A 46 -9.05 -7.81 -9.78
CA ALA A 46 -9.66 -9.12 -9.90
C ALA A 46 -10.75 -9.09 -10.99
N GLY A 47 -10.66 -10.02 -11.94
CA GLY A 47 -11.60 -10.11 -13.07
C GLY A 47 -11.22 -9.27 -14.29
N ASP A 48 -10.07 -8.59 -14.30
CA ASP A 48 -9.58 -7.96 -15.52
C ASP A 48 -9.20 -9.03 -16.57
N ALA A 49 -9.86 -8.97 -17.73
CA ALA A 49 -9.62 -9.87 -18.86
C ALA A 49 -8.16 -9.81 -19.36
N ASN A 50 -7.55 -8.63 -19.32
CA ASN A 50 -6.16 -8.42 -19.74
C ASN A 50 -5.14 -8.76 -18.65
N LYS A 51 -5.62 -9.04 -17.43
CA LYS A 51 -4.83 -9.28 -16.21
C LYS A 51 -3.79 -8.16 -16.01
N THR A 52 -4.22 -6.91 -16.14
CA THR A 52 -3.36 -5.74 -16.04
C THR A 52 -2.88 -5.57 -14.61
N ARG A 53 -1.57 -5.42 -14.47
CA ARG A 53 -0.90 -5.11 -13.21
C ARG A 53 -0.53 -3.65 -13.19
N HIS A 54 -0.68 -3.03 -12.03
CA HIS A 54 -0.44 -1.62 -11.80
C HIS A 54 0.58 -1.43 -10.69
N VAL A 55 1.30 -0.32 -10.76
CA VAL A 55 2.09 0.24 -9.66
C VAL A 55 1.78 1.72 -9.56
N MET A 56 1.41 2.18 -8.37
CA MET A 56 1.35 3.60 -8.01
C MET A 56 2.58 3.93 -7.16
N TYR A 57 3.29 4.97 -7.53
CA TYR A 57 4.49 5.41 -6.83
C TYR A 57 4.15 6.46 -5.77
N TYR A 58 5.07 6.62 -4.83
CA TYR A 58 5.10 7.69 -3.84
C TYR A 58 3.78 7.90 -3.08
N CYS A 59 3.08 6.82 -2.80
CA CYS A 59 1.83 6.82 -2.05
C CYS A 59 2.07 7.24 -0.61
N SER A 60 1.27 8.16 -0.10
CA SER A 60 1.13 8.43 1.33
C SER A 60 -0.13 7.76 1.85
N ALA A 61 -0.10 7.28 3.09
CA ALA A 61 -1.26 6.74 3.78
C ALA A 61 -1.64 7.63 4.97
N SER A 62 -2.94 7.75 5.22
CA SER A 62 -3.50 8.36 6.41
C SER A 62 -4.55 7.46 7.04
N ARG A 63 -4.55 7.43 8.38
CA ARG A 63 -5.59 6.78 9.15
C ARG A 63 -6.84 7.67 9.10
N PRO A 64 -8.01 7.18 8.64
CA PRO A 64 -9.25 7.88 8.90
C PRO A 64 -9.47 7.95 10.42
N SER A 65 -10.16 8.99 10.88
CA SER A 65 -10.47 9.13 12.29
C SER A 65 -11.14 7.86 12.83
N SER A 66 -10.78 7.47 14.05
CA SER A 66 -11.23 6.26 14.72
C SER A 66 -12.77 6.20 14.84
N GLY A 67 -13.44 5.72 13.80
CA GLY A 67 -14.87 5.43 13.81
C GLY A 67 -15.09 4.05 14.43
N SER A 68 -15.09 3.97 15.77
CA SER A 68 -15.47 2.74 16.47
C SER A 68 -16.99 2.57 16.39
N ALA A 69 -17.47 1.82 15.41
CA ALA A 69 -18.84 1.30 15.41
C ALA A 69 -18.79 -0.16 15.89
N THR A 70 -18.83 -0.36 17.22
CA THR A 70 -19.14 -1.68 17.79
C THR A 70 -20.59 -1.99 17.49
N LYS A 71 -20.85 -2.68 16.36
CA LYS A 71 -22.12 -3.35 16.13
C LYS A 71 -22.01 -4.81 16.60
N ASN A 72 -23.01 -5.20 17.37
CA ASN A 72 -23.20 -6.52 17.93
C ASN A 72 -23.37 -7.54 16.78
N GLY A 73 -22.33 -8.33 16.48
CA GLY A 73 -22.39 -9.41 15.49
C GLY A 73 -21.14 -9.47 14.62
N THR A 74 -20.49 -10.64 14.62
CA THR A 74 -19.45 -11.30 13.78
C THR A 74 -18.70 -10.53 12.67
N ASN A 75 -18.70 -9.21 12.67
CA ASN A 75 -18.06 -8.39 11.66
C ASN A 75 -16.72 -7.94 12.22
N VAL A 76 -15.65 -8.54 11.71
CA VAL A 76 -14.27 -8.12 11.97
C VAL A 76 -14.20 -6.61 11.71
N ASN A 77 -13.65 -5.85 12.66
CA ASN A 77 -13.50 -4.41 12.52
C ASN A 77 -12.59 -4.11 11.31
N GLU A 78 -13.20 -3.79 10.16
CA GLU A 78 -12.45 -3.37 8.98
C GLU A 78 -11.71 -2.06 9.30
N ARG A 79 -10.41 -2.04 9.02
CA ARG A 79 -9.61 -0.81 9.07
C ARG A 79 -9.56 -0.26 7.66
N GLU A 80 -10.19 0.89 7.48
CA GLU A 80 -10.03 1.69 6.26
C GLU A 80 -8.77 2.54 6.39
N LEU A 81 -7.98 2.63 5.33
CA LEU A 81 -6.86 3.54 5.17
C LEU A 81 -7.13 4.39 3.94
N SER A 82 -6.93 5.70 4.04
CA SER A 82 -6.91 6.55 2.84
C SER A 82 -5.47 6.61 2.33
N PHE A 83 -5.31 6.56 1.02
CA PHE A 83 -4.00 6.74 0.40
C PHE A 83 -4.05 7.72 -0.76
N ASN A 84 -2.96 8.43 -0.99
CA ASN A 84 -2.82 9.35 -2.11
C ASN A 84 -1.50 9.08 -2.83
N ALA A 85 -1.56 8.88 -4.15
CA ALA A 85 -0.38 8.80 -5.00
C ALA A 85 -0.03 10.19 -5.51
N SER A 86 1.26 10.53 -5.51
CA SER A 86 1.76 11.80 -6.03
C SER A 86 3.00 11.57 -6.90
N PRO A 87 3.41 12.55 -7.72
CA PRO A 87 4.60 12.43 -8.54
C PRO A 87 5.81 12.08 -7.70
N ARG A 88 6.52 11.00 -8.05
CA ARG A 88 7.71 10.62 -7.30
C ARG A 88 8.84 11.62 -7.56
N PRO A 89 9.66 11.95 -6.54
CA PRO A 89 10.87 12.72 -6.74
C PRO A 89 11.80 12.02 -7.74
N GLY A 90 12.41 12.79 -8.65
CA GLY A 90 13.32 12.28 -9.68
C GLY A 90 12.74 12.40 -11.08
N ASP A 91 11.64 11.70 -11.39
CA ASP A 91 11.09 11.61 -12.76
C ASP A 91 9.60 12.00 -12.86
N GLN A 92 8.98 12.45 -11.77
CA GLN A 92 7.57 12.89 -11.72
C GLN A 92 6.54 11.79 -12.08
N VAL A 93 6.95 10.51 -12.13
CA VAL A 93 6.04 9.41 -12.47
C VAL A 93 5.12 9.09 -11.30
N VAL A 94 3.82 8.97 -11.58
CA VAL A 94 2.78 8.61 -10.58
C VAL A 94 2.39 7.14 -10.67
N LYS A 95 2.28 6.59 -11.89
CA LYS A 95 1.76 5.24 -12.12
C LYS A 95 2.44 4.58 -13.31
N ARG A 96 2.59 3.26 -13.26
CA ARG A 96 2.87 2.40 -14.43
C ARG A 96 1.98 1.18 -14.44
N SER A 97 1.91 0.53 -15.60
CA SER A 97 1.11 -0.68 -15.80
C SER A 97 1.70 -1.58 -16.87
N ILE A 98 1.40 -2.87 -16.76
CA ILE A 98 1.74 -3.91 -17.74
C ILE A 98 0.57 -4.87 -17.89
N THR A 99 0.35 -5.41 -19.08
CA THR A 99 -0.66 -6.44 -19.35
C THR A 99 0.00 -7.80 -19.52
N SER A 100 -0.80 -8.87 -19.43
CA SER A 100 -0.30 -10.23 -19.62
C SER A 100 0.17 -10.55 -21.05
N ALA A 101 -0.13 -9.68 -22.03
CA ALA A 101 0.30 -9.80 -23.42
C ALA A 101 1.68 -9.18 -23.69
N ASP A 102 2.20 -8.38 -22.76
CA ASP A 102 3.48 -7.68 -22.89
C ASP A 102 4.66 -8.60 -22.48
N ASP A 103 5.80 -8.00 -22.12
CA ASP A 103 7.00 -8.74 -21.68
C ASP A 103 6.69 -9.70 -20.52
N GLN A 104 6.82 -11.00 -20.79
CA GLN A 104 6.46 -12.06 -19.85
C GLN A 104 7.37 -12.10 -18.62
N GLU A 105 8.63 -11.70 -18.75
CA GLU A 105 9.57 -11.72 -17.63
C GLU A 105 9.25 -10.59 -16.65
N VAL A 106 9.06 -9.38 -17.17
CA VAL A 106 8.64 -8.21 -16.39
C VAL A 106 7.27 -8.49 -15.75
N TYR A 107 6.34 -9.06 -16.51
CA TYR A 107 5.01 -9.38 -16.00
C TYR A 107 5.09 -10.36 -14.83
N LYS A 108 5.81 -11.50 -14.97
CA LYS A 108 5.94 -12.52 -13.91
C LYS A 108 6.57 -11.95 -12.64
N LYS A 109 7.62 -11.14 -12.78
CA LYS A 109 8.37 -10.55 -11.65
C LYS A 109 7.72 -9.29 -11.05
N TRP A 110 6.57 -8.85 -11.56
CA TRP A 110 5.95 -7.57 -11.20
C TRP A 110 5.73 -7.36 -9.70
N PHE A 111 5.40 -8.43 -8.96
CA PHE A 111 5.15 -8.35 -7.52
C PHE A 111 6.37 -8.72 -6.65
N GLU A 112 7.50 -9.07 -7.26
CA GLU A 112 8.75 -9.38 -6.52
C GLU A 112 9.47 -8.10 -6.08
N LYS A 113 9.41 -7.05 -6.89
CA LYS A 113 10.00 -5.74 -6.59
C LYS A 113 9.25 -4.62 -7.31
N VAL A 114 9.36 -3.41 -6.76
CA VAL A 114 8.85 -2.21 -7.42
C VAL A 114 9.51 -2.07 -8.79
N TYR A 115 8.69 -1.90 -9.83
CA TYR A 115 9.18 -1.76 -11.20
C TYR A 115 9.94 -0.44 -11.38
N GLU A 116 11.18 -0.55 -11.85
CA GLU A 116 12.02 0.58 -12.26
C GLU A 116 12.53 0.32 -13.68
N PRO A 117 12.53 1.33 -14.57
CA PRO A 117 12.95 1.12 -15.94
C PRO A 117 14.48 1.12 -16.01
N ASN A 118 15.06 0.31 -16.90
CA ASN A 118 16.52 0.27 -17.07
C ASN A 118 17.10 1.55 -17.70
N GLN A 119 16.26 2.40 -18.28
CA GLN A 119 16.62 3.72 -18.82
C GLN A 119 15.58 4.76 -18.40
N ALA A 120 16.03 6.02 -18.27
CA ALA A 120 15.12 7.15 -18.07
C ALA A 120 14.15 7.22 -19.27
N LEU A 121 12.85 7.22 -18.96
CA LEU A 121 11.75 7.39 -19.91
C LEU A 121 11.36 8.87 -20.00
#